data_AF-A0A381TAN8-F1
#
_entry.id   AF-A0A381TAN8-F1
#
_cell.length_a   1.000
_cell.length_b   1.000
_cell.length_c   1.000
_cell.angle_alpha   90.00
_cell.angle_beta   90.00
_cell.angle_gamma   90.00
#
_symmetry.space_group_name_H-M   'P 1'
#
loop_
_entity.id
_entity.type
_entity.pdbx_description
1 polymer ?
#
loop_
_entity_poly.entity_id
_entity_poly.type
_entity_poly.pdbx_seq_one_letter_code
_entity_poly.pdbx_strand_id
1 'polypeptide(L)'
;MLPWGRRKYEKGSLPLGGRALLADIQAGYWNRWHPRAVKIYVNGFVERDIEGQIGWFDVTAGKWIQALLAKGKHERRLYVVTITPIIRDMAYERWPRILGG
;
A
#
# COMPACT_ATOMS: atom_id res chain seq x y z
N MET A 1 8.32 12.30 11.61
CA MET A 1 8.29 11.46 10.38
C MET A 1 7.44 10.22 10.65
N LEU A 2 6.70 9.70 9.66
CA LEU A 2 5.85 8.53 9.84
C LEU A 2 6.44 7.32 9.08
N PRO A 3 6.77 6.21 9.76
CA PRO A 3 7.44 5.08 9.13
C PRO A 3 6.50 4.31 8.19
N TRP A 4 7.07 3.79 7.11
CA TRP A 4 6.38 2.94 6.14
C TRP A 4 6.53 1.47 6.51
N GLY A 5 5.41 0.84 6.85
CA GLY A 5 5.32 -0.59 7.08
C GLY A 5 6.08 -1.02 8.33
N ARG A 6 6.06 -2.32 8.65
CA ARG A 6 6.90 -2.91 9.70
C ARG A 6 7.90 -3.90 9.11
N ARG A 7 9.19 -3.65 9.32
CA ARG A 7 10.27 -4.59 8.96
C ARG A 7 10.37 -5.70 9.99
N LYS A 8 10.93 -6.85 9.61
CA LYS A 8 11.03 -8.03 10.48
C LYS A 8 11.83 -7.77 11.77
N TYR A 9 12.86 -6.92 11.69
CA TYR A 9 13.70 -6.57 12.83
C TYR A 9 13.13 -5.46 13.71
N GLU A 10 12.08 -4.78 13.27
CA GLU A 10 11.45 -3.71 14.04
C GLU A 10 10.46 -4.31 15.06
N LYS A 11 10.55 -3.83 16.30
CA LYS A 11 9.60 -4.17 17.35
C LYS A 11 8.21 -3.61 17.01
N GLY A 12 7.16 -4.30 17.46
CA GLY A 12 5.77 -3.86 17.29
C GLY A 12 4.79 -5.03 17.06
N SER A 13 3.51 -4.70 16.96
CA SER A 13 2.41 -5.63 16.67
C SER A 13 1.64 -5.30 15.39
N LEU A 14 2.00 -4.20 14.71
CA LEU A 14 1.44 -3.86 13.39
C LEU A 14 1.88 -4.85 12.30
N PRO A 15 1.10 -5.08 11.23
CA PRO A 15 1.43 -6.07 10.19
C PRO A 15 2.82 -5.91 9.59
N LEU A 16 3.47 -7.03 9.28
CA LEU A 16 4.76 -7.03 8.58
C LEU A 16 4.61 -6.57 7.13
N GLY A 17 5.67 -5.98 6.60
CA GLY A 17 5.71 -5.42 5.25
C GLY A 17 5.17 -4.01 5.18
N GLY A 18 5.07 -3.46 3.97
CA GLY A 18 4.66 -2.08 3.70
C GLY A 18 3.35 -1.95 2.94
N ARG A 19 2.53 -3.00 2.89
CA ARG A 19 1.39 -3.11 1.99
C ARG A 19 0.14 -3.59 2.72
N ALA A 20 -1.01 -3.13 2.26
CA ALA A 20 -2.33 -3.59 2.68
C ALA A 20 -3.17 -3.89 1.44
N LEU A 21 -3.67 -5.13 1.30
CA LEU A 21 -4.53 -5.50 0.18
C LEU A 21 -5.92 -4.88 0.39
N LEU A 22 -6.49 -4.24 -0.64
CA LEU A 22 -7.81 -3.60 -0.56
C LEU A 22 -8.89 -4.57 -0.10
N ALA A 23 -8.88 -5.79 -0.65
CA ALA A 23 -9.83 -6.84 -0.27
C ALA A 23 -9.74 -7.17 1.23
N ASP A 24 -8.53 -7.25 1.79
CA ASP A 24 -8.33 -7.53 3.22
C ASP A 24 -8.82 -6.38 4.12
N ILE A 25 -8.65 -5.13 3.65
CA ILE A 25 -9.16 -3.96 4.35
C ILE A 25 -10.70 -3.99 4.36
N GLN A 26 -11.31 -4.27 3.21
CA GLN A 26 -12.77 -4.36 3.07
C GLN A 26 -13.37 -5.53 3.86
N ALA A 27 -12.67 -6.66 3.94
CA ALA A 27 -13.03 -7.80 4.77
C ALA A 27 -12.85 -7.55 6.29
N GLY A 28 -12.31 -6.40 6.68
CA GLY A 28 -12.19 -5.99 8.08
C GLY A 28 -10.98 -6.58 8.82
N TYR A 29 -10.07 -7.29 8.14
CA TYR A 29 -8.87 -7.85 8.79
C TYR A 29 -7.99 -6.78 9.44
N TRP A 30 -8.07 -5.55 8.93
CA TRP A 30 -7.33 -4.41 9.43
C TRP A 30 -7.99 -3.68 10.62
N ASN A 31 -9.25 -3.95 10.93
CA ASN A 31 -10.04 -3.16 11.90
C ASN A 31 -9.40 -3.07 13.28
N ARG A 32 -8.71 -4.15 13.71
CA ARG A 32 -8.00 -4.21 14.99
C ARG A 32 -6.90 -3.15 15.16
N TRP A 33 -6.43 -2.54 14.08
CA TRP A 33 -5.42 -1.47 14.09
C TRP A 33 -5.99 -0.09 13.76
N HIS A 34 -7.32 0.08 13.88
CA HIS A 34 -8.04 1.34 13.65
C HIS A 34 -7.60 2.06 12.37
N PRO A 35 -7.75 1.40 11.21
CA PRO A 35 -7.19 1.86 9.96
C PRO A 35 -7.83 3.18 9.52
N ARG A 36 -7.00 4.14 9.08
CA ARG A 36 -7.47 5.39 8.48
C ARG A 36 -6.91 5.54 7.08
N ALA A 37 -7.77 5.78 6.10
CA ALA A 37 -7.33 6.10 4.75
C ALA A 37 -6.58 7.43 4.73
N VAL A 38 -5.46 7.48 4.02
CA VAL A 38 -4.65 8.67 3.80
C VAL A 38 -4.16 8.73 2.35
N LYS A 39 -3.75 9.92 1.90
CA LYS A 39 -3.23 10.16 0.55
C LYS A 39 -1.70 10.24 0.57
N ILE A 40 -1.05 9.61 -0.39
CA ILE A 40 0.38 9.78 -0.67
C ILE A 40 0.52 10.44 -2.03
N TYR A 41 0.99 11.68 -2.04
CA TYR A 41 1.33 12.42 -3.25
C TYR A 41 2.79 12.12 -3.62
N VAL A 42 2.99 11.53 -4.78
CA VAL A 42 4.29 11.14 -5.35
C VAL A 42 4.25 11.32 -6.85
N ASN A 43 5.40 11.46 -7.48
CA ASN A 43 5.52 11.55 -8.94
C ASN A 43 5.36 10.20 -9.64
N GLY A 44 5.69 9.10 -8.95
CA GLY A 44 5.68 7.77 -9.53
C GLY A 44 5.96 6.69 -8.50
N PHE A 45 5.95 5.44 -8.96
CA PHE A 45 6.29 4.27 -8.18
C PHE A 45 6.98 3.23 -9.06
N VAL A 46 7.62 2.28 -8.39
CA VAL A 46 8.29 1.14 -9.02
C VAL A 46 7.50 -0.12 -8.70
N GLU A 47 7.31 -0.99 -9.69
CA GLU A 47 6.76 -2.32 -9.48
C GLU A 47 7.56 -3.35 -10.30
N ARG A 48 7.52 -4.60 -9.83
CA ARG A 48 8.13 -5.73 -10.50
C ARG A 48 7.04 -6.62 -11.10
N ASP A 49 7.21 -7.00 -12.36
CA ASP A 49 6.31 -7.94 -13.03
C ASP A 49 6.56 -9.40 -12.61
N ILE A 50 5.76 -10.32 -13.14
CA ILE A 50 5.87 -11.77 -12.88
C ILE A 50 7.15 -12.40 -13.44
N GLU A 51 7.79 -11.77 -14.43
CA GLU A 51 9.07 -12.21 -15.00
C GLU A 51 10.27 -11.65 -14.23
N GLY A 52 10.03 -10.73 -13.29
CA GLY A 52 11.04 -10.11 -12.46
C GLY A 52 11.57 -8.77 -12.99
N GLN A 53 11.05 -8.27 -14.11
CA GLN A 53 11.47 -7.00 -14.68
C GLN A 53 10.88 -5.84 -13.86
N ILE A 54 11.64 -4.76 -13.76
CA ILE A 54 11.31 -3.59 -12.94
C ILE A 54 10.85 -2.46 -13.86
N GLY A 55 9.64 -1.95 -13.63
CA GLY A 55 9.09 -0.79 -14.33
C GLY A 55 8.95 0.41 -13.41
N TRP A 56 9.27 1.60 -13.92
CA TRP A 56 8.89 2.88 -13.32
C TRP A 56 7.57 3.36 -13.93
N PHE A 57 6.65 3.80 -13.08
CA PHE A 57 5.33 4.26 -13.50
C PHE A 57 5.03 5.62 -12.89
N ASP A 58 4.61 6.56 -13.73
CA ASP A 58 4.22 7.88 -13.27
C ASP A 58 2.81 7.87 -12.67
N VAL A 59 2.65 8.63 -11.59
CA VAL A 59 1.33 8.97 -11.05
C VAL A 59 0.88 10.24 -11.75
N THR A 60 -0.19 10.15 -12.53
CA THR A 60 -0.77 11.30 -13.24
C THR A 60 -1.02 12.47 -12.28
N ALA A 61 -0.70 13.70 -12.70
CA ALA A 61 -0.98 14.90 -11.93
C ALA A 61 -2.45 14.96 -11.46
N GLY A 62 -2.68 15.39 -10.23
CA GLY A 62 -4.01 15.37 -9.59
C GLY A 62 -4.43 14.00 -9.03
N LYS A 63 -3.67 12.93 -9.30
CA LYS A 63 -3.88 11.61 -8.67
C LYS A 63 -2.93 11.39 -7.50
N TRP A 64 -3.26 10.42 -6.66
CA TRP A 64 -2.45 10.02 -5.50
C TRP A 64 -2.54 8.52 -5.28
N ILE A 65 -1.56 7.96 -4.57
CA ILE A 65 -1.62 6.59 -4.07
C ILE A 65 -2.42 6.59 -2.76
N GLN A 66 -3.43 5.73 -2.65
CA GLN A 66 -4.10 5.50 -1.38
C GLN A 66 -3.18 4.71 -0.44
N ALA A 67 -3.07 5.18 0.79
CA ALA A 67 -2.43 4.46 1.87
C ALA A 67 -3.36 4.32 3.08
N LEU A 68 -2.93 3.47 3.99
CA LEU A 68 -3.61 3.11 5.22
C LEU A 68 -2.69 3.49 6.39
N LEU A 69 -3.17 4.37 7.25
CA LEU A 69 -2.55 4.64 8.54
C LEU A 69 -3.08 3.63 9.56
N ALA A 70 -2.23 2.70 9.98
CA ALA A 70 -2.53 1.77 11.06
C ALA A 70 -1.93 2.27 12.38
N LYS A 71 -2.63 2.01 13.49
CA LYS A 71 -2.23 2.43 14.84
C LYS A 71 -2.19 1.22 15.78
N GLY A 72 -1.07 1.08 16.46
CA GLY A 72 -0.93 0.27 17.67
C GLY A 72 -0.87 1.17 18.91
N LYS A 73 -0.71 0.56 20.09
CA LYS A 73 -0.71 1.27 21.38
C LYS A 73 0.35 2.40 21.46
N HIS A 74 1.53 2.16 20.88
CA HIS A 74 2.65 3.10 20.89
C HIS A 74 3.34 3.26 19.52
N GLU A 75 2.71 2.76 18.45
CA GLU A 75 3.28 2.85 17.10
C GLU A 75 2.21 3.24 16.07
N ARG A 76 2.66 3.92 15.00
CA ARG A 76 1.83 4.28 13.85
C ARG A 76 2.65 4.05 12.59
N ARG A 77 2.08 3.35 11.61
CA ARG A 77 2.77 3.01 10.35
C ARG A 77 1.85 3.21 9.16
N LEU A 78 2.45 3.60 8.04
CA LEU A 78 1.79 3.67 6.74
C LEU A 78 1.92 2.37 5.99
N TYR A 79 0.85 1.96 5.32
CA TYR A 79 0.83 0.83 4.40
C TYR A 79 0.25 1.30 3.08
N VAL A 80 0.91 1.06 1.97
CA VAL A 80 0.33 1.34 0.65
C VAL A 80 -0.81 0.37 0.39
N VAL A 81 -1.97 0.92 0.01
CA VAL A 81 -3.11 0.09 -0.38
C VAL A 81 -2.85 -0.44 -1.78
N THR A 82 -2.92 -1.76 -1.96
CA THR A 82 -2.80 -2.39 -3.26
C THR A 82 -4.05 -3.15 -3.65
N ILE A 83 -4.23 -3.32 -4.95
CA ILE A 83 -5.25 -4.15 -5.57
C ILE A 83 -4.58 -5.27 -6.37
N THR A 84 -5.33 -6.35 -6.62
CA THR A 84 -4.97 -7.33 -7.65
C THR A 84 -5.46 -6.80 -9.00
N PRO A 85 -4.60 -6.64 -10.02
CA PRO A 85 -5.03 -6.22 -11.33
C PRO A 85 -6.07 -7.19 -11.91
N ILE A 86 -7.15 -6.65 -12.46
CA ILE A 86 -8.24 -7.46 -13.04
C ILE A 86 -7.95 -7.82 -14.51
N ILE A 87 -7.07 -7.06 -15.16
CA ILE A 87 -6.74 -7.23 -16.58
C ILE A 87 -5.71 -8.35 -16.72
N ARG A 88 -6.09 -9.46 -17.39
CA ARG A 88 -5.22 -10.62 -17.67
C ARG A 88 -3.90 -10.24 -18.35
N ASP A 89 -3.90 -9.17 -19.12
CA ASP A 89 -2.73 -8.71 -19.89
C ASP A 89 -1.74 -7.86 -19.06
N MET A 90 -2.07 -7.53 -17.80
CA MET A 90 -1.10 -6.92 -16.89
C MET A 90 -0.24 -8.02 -16.25
N ALA A 91 1.04 -8.03 -16.57
CA ALA A 91 2.04 -8.95 -16.03
C ALA A 91 2.38 -8.70 -14.54
N TYR A 92 1.49 -8.10 -13.74
CA TYR A 92 1.77 -7.69 -12.35
C TYR A 92 0.86 -8.40 -11.34
N GLU A 93 1.44 -8.96 -10.28
CA GLU A 93 0.67 -9.60 -9.20
C GLU A 93 -0.12 -8.60 -8.34
N ARG A 94 0.31 -7.34 -8.35
CA ARG A 94 -0.23 -6.29 -7.49
C ARG A 94 -0.05 -4.93 -8.15
N TRP A 95 -0.89 -3.99 -7.76
CA TRP A 95 -0.79 -2.61 -8.18
C TRP A 95 -1.19 -1.67 -7.04
N PRO A 96 -0.52 -0.52 -6.85
CA PRO A 96 -0.98 0.49 -5.90
C PRO A 96 -2.36 1.01 -6.30
N ARG A 97 -3.22 1.24 -5.31
CA ARG A 97 -4.53 1.82 -5.55
C ARG A 97 -4.39 3.32 -5.79
N ILE A 98 -4.37 3.70 -7.06
CA ILE A 98 -4.31 5.10 -7.50
C ILE A 98 -5.73 5.65 -7.55
N LEU A 99 -5.92 6.86 -7.02
CA LEU A 99 -7.19 7.58 -7.08
C LEU A 99 -6.97 8.98 -7.61
N GLY A 100 -8.02 9.54 -8.21
CA GLY A 100 -8.12 10.95 -8.56
C GLY A 100 -9.45 11.51 -8.10
N GLY A 101 -9.53 12.83 -8.01
CA GLY A 101 -10.70 13.58 -7.59
C GLY A 101 -10.36 15.04 -7.42
#